data_AF-A0A840Z271-F1
#
_entry.id   AF-A0A840Z271-F1
#
_cell.length_a   1.000
_cell.length_b   1.000
_cell.length_c   1.000
_cell.angle_alpha   90.00
_cell.angle_beta   90.00
_cell.angle_gamma   90.00
#
_symmetry.space_group_name_H-M   'P 1'
#
loop_
_entity.id
_entity.type
_entity.pdbx_description
1 polymer ?
#
loop_
_entity_poly.entity_id
_entity_poly.type
_entity_poly.pdbx_seq_one_letter_code
_entity_poly.pdbx_strand_id
1 'polypeptide(L)'
;MASERDRDATAPVSAASSGKEPRTARGRRTLRAILDAAAAEFGEKGFHEGSISGITRRAGVALGSFYTYFDSKDDVFRALVRDMSGQVRDHVAPGIRSAPDQLAAERAGLLHFIEFVRDHKEIYRIIDEAEFVDPESFRLHYVSTAERIQARIQAAAERGEVRDGMSEVHAWAIMGMNVFLGLRYGVWDDSITPDIVADAAADLLTNGIGPKD
;
A
#
# COMPACT_ATOMS: atom_id res chain seq x y z
N MET A 1 -17.44 24.29 7.45
CA MET A 1 -16.98 24.54 6.06
C MET A 1 -15.90 23.50 5.77
N ALA A 2 -16.25 22.42 5.08
CA ALA A 2 -15.28 21.40 4.67
C ALA A 2 -14.28 22.04 3.69
N SER A 3 -12.99 21.95 4.00
CA SER A 3 -11.91 22.51 3.19
C SER A 3 -11.88 21.85 1.81
N GLU A 4 -11.65 22.63 0.76
CA GLU A 4 -11.45 22.14 -0.62
C GLU A 4 -10.33 21.09 -0.75
N ARG A 5 -9.51 20.87 0.29
CA ARG A 5 -8.49 19.81 0.37
C ARG A 5 -9.04 18.39 0.50
N ASP A 6 -10.28 18.18 0.94
CA ASP A 6 -10.85 16.83 1.10
C ASP A 6 -11.31 16.19 -0.22
N ARG A 7 -11.41 16.95 -1.32
CA ARG A 7 -11.98 16.45 -2.58
C ARG A 7 -10.95 15.83 -3.53
N ASP A 8 -9.66 15.98 -3.27
CA ASP A 8 -8.59 15.56 -4.19
C ASP A 8 -7.87 14.26 -3.76
N ALA A 9 -8.06 13.81 -2.52
CA ALA A 9 -7.35 12.64 -1.97
C ALA A 9 -7.92 11.27 -2.38
N THR A 10 -8.94 11.21 -3.24
CA THR A 10 -9.67 9.97 -3.57
C THR A 10 -9.87 9.71 -5.06
N ALA A 11 -9.42 10.60 -5.95
CA ALA A 11 -9.40 10.29 -7.37
C ALA A 11 -8.31 9.23 -7.65
N PRO A 12 -8.59 8.17 -8.41
CA PRO A 12 -7.54 7.26 -8.85
C PRO A 12 -6.58 8.06 -9.74
N VAL A 13 -5.41 8.40 -9.19
CA VAL A 13 -4.32 8.99 -9.96
C VAL A 13 -3.97 7.98 -11.05
N SER A 14 -4.06 8.43 -12.30
CA SER A 14 -3.78 7.57 -13.46
C SER A 14 -2.42 6.88 -13.32
N ALA A 15 -2.41 5.59 -13.65
CA ALA A 15 -1.18 4.81 -13.65
C ALA A 15 -0.33 5.05 -14.92
N ALA A 16 -0.83 5.73 -15.95
CA ALA A 16 -0.02 6.12 -17.12
C ALA A 16 0.60 7.51 -16.93
N SER A 17 1.62 7.86 -17.73
CA SER A 17 2.07 9.25 -17.85
C SER A 17 0.89 10.16 -18.23
N SER A 18 0.95 11.43 -17.81
CA SER A 18 -0.07 12.43 -18.11
C SER A 18 -0.39 12.50 -19.61
N GLY A 19 -1.68 12.34 -19.95
CA GLY A 19 -2.17 12.37 -21.32
C GLY A 19 -2.00 11.05 -22.09
N LYS A 20 -1.48 10.00 -21.46
CA LYS A 20 -1.28 8.66 -22.04
C LYS A 20 -2.27 7.62 -21.53
N GLU A 21 -3.38 8.07 -20.94
CA GLU A 21 -4.42 7.21 -20.39
C GLU A 21 -5.06 6.31 -21.47
N PRO A 22 -5.06 4.97 -21.30
CA PRO A 22 -5.73 4.09 -22.23
C PRO A 22 -7.26 4.26 -22.18
N ARG A 23 -7.82 4.72 -23.30
CA ARG A 23 -9.29 4.83 -23.48
C ARG A 23 -9.96 3.48 -23.76
N THR A 24 -9.22 2.52 -24.33
CA THR A 24 -9.75 1.20 -24.72
C THR A 24 -9.49 0.13 -23.66
N ALA A 25 -10.34 -0.90 -23.64
CA ALA A 25 -10.14 -2.06 -22.77
C ALA A 25 -8.84 -2.81 -23.08
N ARG A 26 -8.46 -2.89 -24.36
CA ARG A 26 -7.18 -3.47 -24.78
C ARG A 26 -6.00 -2.67 -24.21
N GLY A 27 -6.05 -1.34 -24.30
CA GLY A 27 -4.99 -0.48 -23.77
C GLY A 27 -4.85 -0.62 -22.26
N ARG A 28 -5.95 -0.70 -21.51
CA ARG A 28 -5.92 -0.94 -20.05
C ARG A 28 -5.27 -2.28 -19.69
N ARG A 29 -5.55 -3.34 -20.46
CA ARG A 29 -4.88 -4.64 -20.28
C ARG A 29 -3.38 -4.56 -20.54
N THR A 30 -2.97 -3.83 -21.57
CA THR A 30 -1.54 -3.61 -21.88
C THR A 30 -0.85 -2.81 -20.78
N LEU A 31 -1.48 -1.75 -20.27
CA LEU A 31 -0.94 -0.97 -19.15
C LEU A 31 -0.75 -1.85 -17.90
N ARG A 32 -1.76 -2.65 -17.53
CA ARG A 32 -1.66 -3.62 -16.42
C ARG A 32 -0.50 -4.60 -16.63
N ALA A 33 -0.38 -5.19 -17.82
CA ALA A 33 0.71 -6.12 -18.14
C ALA A 33 2.11 -5.47 -18.02
N ILE A 34 2.24 -4.19 -18.38
CA ILE A 34 3.50 -3.44 -18.19
C ILE A 34 3.80 -3.22 -16.71
N LEU A 35 2.81 -2.85 -15.90
CA LEU A 35 2.97 -2.66 -14.46
C LEU A 35 3.32 -3.97 -13.74
N ASP A 36 2.65 -5.08 -14.08
CA ASP A 36 2.96 -6.41 -13.53
C ASP A 36 4.40 -6.84 -13.88
N ALA A 37 4.81 -6.61 -15.13
CA ALA A 37 6.18 -6.87 -15.57
C ALA A 37 7.21 -5.96 -14.90
N ALA A 38 6.85 -4.71 -14.60
CA ALA A 38 7.69 -3.77 -13.86
C ALA A 38 7.83 -4.20 -12.40
N ALA A 39 6.74 -4.63 -11.74
CA ALA A 39 6.77 -5.20 -10.40
C ALA A 39 7.73 -6.38 -10.32
N ALA A 40 7.66 -7.31 -11.28
CA ALA A 40 8.58 -8.45 -11.33
C ALA A 40 10.04 -8.03 -11.64
N GLU A 41 10.27 -7.14 -12.61
CA GLU A 41 11.64 -6.74 -12.99
C GLU A 41 12.34 -5.97 -11.87
N PHE A 42 11.68 -4.97 -11.27
CA PHE A 42 12.23 -4.21 -10.15
C PHE A 42 12.22 -5.01 -8.85
N GLY A 43 11.19 -5.82 -8.65
CA GLY A 43 11.12 -6.76 -7.55
C GLY A 43 12.27 -7.76 -7.55
N GLU A 44 12.76 -8.23 -8.70
CA GLU A 44 13.88 -9.17 -8.78
C GLU A 44 15.26 -8.48 -8.74
N LYS A 45 15.43 -7.37 -9.47
CA LYS A 45 16.74 -6.76 -9.76
C LYS A 45 16.98 -5.42 -9.08
N GLY A 46 15.95 -4.84 -8.47
CA GLY A 46 15.94 -3.45 -8.06
C GLY A 46 15.85 -2.47 -9.22
N PHE A 47 15.66 -1.20 -8.88
CA PHE A 47 15.47 -0.11 -9.83
C PHE A 47 16.70 0.11 -10.71
N HIS A 48 17.90 0.10 -10.13
CA HIS A 48 19.13 0.41 -10.86
C HIS A 48 19.42 -0.60 -11.98
N GLU A 49 19.40 -1.90 -11.67
CA GLU A 49 19.66 -2.97 -12.64
C GLU A 49 18.45 -3.31 -13.51
N GLY A 50 17.23 -3.00 -13.05
CA GLY A 50 16.00 -3.12 -13.83
C GLY A 50 16.02 -2.26 -15.11
N SER A 51 15.41 -2.77 -16.17
CA SER A 51 15.46 -2.15 -17.50
C SER A 51 14.12 -2.16 -18.24
N ILE A 52 13.85 -1.14 -19.06
CA ILE A 52 12.65 -1.07 -19.92
C ILE A 52 12.59 -2.25 -20.89
N SER A 53 13.73 -2.71 -21.39
CA SER A 53 13.80 -3.91 -22.25
C SER A 53 13.45 -5.19 -21.48
N GLY A 54 13.86 -5.30 -20.22
CA GLY A 54 13.44 -6.37 -19.31
C GLY A 54 11.92 -6.37 -19.10
N ILE A 55 11.35 -5.20 -18.78
CA ILE A 55 9.91 -5.01 -18.58
C ILE A 55 9.13 -5.38 -19.84
N THR A 56 9.49 -4.82 -21.00
CA THR A 56 8.75 -5.07 -22.25
C THR A 56 8.79 -6.53 -22.69
N ARG A 57 9.94 -7.20 -22.50
CA ARG A 57 10.07 -8.65 -22.74
C ARG A 57 9.17 -9.47 -21.82
N ARG A 58 9.12 -9.17 -20.52
CA ARG A 58 8.25 -9.87 -19.55
C ARG A 58 6.76 -9.63 -19.83
N ALA A 59 6.40 -8.38 -20.17
CA ALA A 59 5.02 -8.02 -20.51
C ALA A 59 4.54 -8.59 -21.86
N GLY A 60 5.46 -9.11 -22.70
CA GLY A 60 5.13 -9.57 -24.04
C GLY A 60 4.69 -8.45 -24.99
N VAL A 61 5.24 -7.24 -24.81
CA VAL A 61 4.89 -6.05 -25.61
C VAL A 61 6.10 -5.53 -26.37
N ALA A 62 5.86 -4.84 -27.49
CA ALA A 62 6.93 -4.17 -28.22
C ALA A 62 7.44 -2.95 -27.43
N LEU A 63 8.71 -2.59 -27.63
CA LEU A 63 9.30 -1.40 -26.98
C LEU A 63 8.50 -0.12 -27.26
N GLY A 64 8.02 0.08 -28.49
CA GLY A 64 7.17 1.22 -28.83
C GLY A 64 5.83 1.25 -28.07
N SER A 65 5.30 0.08 -27.70
CA SER A 65 4.09 -0.01 -26.88
C SER A 65 4.32 0.49 -25.46
N PHE A 66 5.51 0.30 -24.88
CA PHE A 66 5.84 0.89 -23.57
C PHE A 66 5.80 2.42 -23.63
N TYR A 67 6.43 3.01 -24.65
CA TYR A 67 6.47 4.47 -24.80
C TYR A 67 5.11 5.11 -25.11
N THR A 68 4.10 4.29 -25.43
CA THR A 68 2.70 4.73 -25.53
C THR A 68 2.10 5.04 -24.14
N TYR A 69 2.66 4.52 -23.05
CA TYR A 69 2.15 4.68 -21.69
C TYR A 69 3.10 5.44 -20.75
N PHE A 70 4.41 5.30 -20.94
CA PHE A 70 5.43 5.85 -20.06
C PHE A 70 6.51 6.58 -20.86
N ASP A 71 7.07 7.66 -20.34
CA ASP A 71 8.15 8.40 -21.02
C ASP A 71 9.54 7.88 -20.63
N SER A 72 9.66 7.26 -19.44
CA SER A 72 10.93 6.81 -18.89
C SER A 72 10.79 5.59 -17.96
N LYS A 73 11.93 5.06 -17.52
CA LYS A 73 12.00 4.01 -16.48
C LYS A 73 11.47 4.55 -15.14
N ASP A 74 11.80 5.80 -14.84
CA ASP A 74 11.37 6.51 -13.65
C ASP A 74 9.85 6.67 -13.64
N ASP A 75 9.22 7.01 -14.77
CA ASP A 75 7.76 7.15 -14.86
C ASP A 75 7.02 5.85 -14.56
N VAL A 76 7.47 4.72 -15.11
CA VAL A 76 6.87 3.41 -14.80
C VAL A 76 7.11 3.01 -13.34
N PHE A 77 8.28 3.35 -12.77
CA PHE A 77 8.56 3.08 -11.36
C PHE A 77 7.66 3.89 -10.43
N ARG A 78 7.50 5.20 -10.68
CA ARG A 78 6.57 6.05 -9.90
C ARG A 78 5.13 5.59 -10.01
N ALA A 79 4.71 5.21 -11.22
CA ALA A 79 3.39 4.63 -11.45
C ALA A 79 3.20 3.32 -10.68
N LEU A 80 4.22 2.47 -10.65
CA LEU A 80 4.22 1.21 -9.92
C LEU A 80 4.07 1.43 -8.40
N VAL A 81 4.80 2.37 -7.81
CA VAL A 81 4.67 2.71 -6.37
C VAL A 81 3.22 3.08 -6.02
N ARG A 82 2.59 3.93 -6.85
CA ARG A 82 1.17 4.31 -6.67
C ARG A 82 0.22 3.14 -6.88
N ASP A 83 0.45 2.35 -7.92
CA ASP A 83 -0.36 1.17 -8.24
C ASP A 83 -0.34 0.15 -7.10
N MET A 84 0.84 -0.19 -6.58
CA MET A 84 0.98 -1.12 -5.45
C MET A 84 0.34 -0.59 -4.18
N SER A 85 0.48 0.71 -3.89
CA SER A 85 -0.22 1.36 -2.77
C SER A 85 -1.75 1.24 -2.90
N GLY A 86 -2.26 1.36 -4.13
CA GLY A 86 -3.67 1.13 -4.45
C GLY A 86 -4.09 -0.33 -4.26
N GLN A 87 -3.28 -1.29 -4.71
CA GLN A 87 -3.55 -2.72 -4.55
C GLN A 87 -3.63 -3.14 -3.08
N VAL A 88 -2.69 -2.68 -2.23
CA VAL A 88 -2.75 -2.90 -0.78
C VAL A 88 -4.06 -2.36 -0.21
N ARG A 89 -4.42 -1.11 -0.55
CA ARG A 89 -5.69 -0.51 -0.09
C ARG A 89 -6.88 -1.35 -0.52
N ASP A 90 -6.93 -1.75 -1.78
CA ASP A 90 -8.09 -2.44 -2.35
C ASP A 90 -8.23 -3.85 -1.79
N HIS A 91 -7.13 -4.49 -1.40
CA HIS A 91 -7.11 -5.78 -0.70
C HIS A 91 -7.54 -5.65 0.77
N VAL A 92 -7.04 -4.64 1.49
CA VAL A 92 -7.24 -4.49 2.94
C VAL A 92 -8.58 -3.85 3.30
N ALA A 93 -9.05 -2.88 2.50
CA ALA A 93 -10.22 -2.08 2.83
C ALA A 93 -11.55 -2.88 2.97
N PRO A 94 -11.82 -3.96 2.20
CA PRO A 94 -13.00 -4.79 2.40
C PRO A 94 -13.08 -5.42 3.81
N GLY A 95 -11.98 -5.94 4.33
CA GLY A 95 -11.94 -6.54 5.66
C GLY A 95 -12.16 -5.51 6.77
N ILE A 96 -11.52 -4.34 6.63
CA ILE A 96 -11.75 -3.19 7.52
C ILE A 96 -13.24 -2.80 7.55
N ARG A 97 -13.88 -2.66 6.39
CA ARG A 97 -15.29 -2.22 6.30
C ARG A 97 -16.29 -3.23 6.86
N SER A 98 -15.91 -4.50 6.90
CA SER A 98 -16.79 -5.58 7.36
C SER A 98 -16.64 -5.86 8.87
N ALA A 99 -15.70 -5.18 9.54
CA ALA A 99 -15.45 -5.36 10.95
C ALA A 99 -16.57 -4.73 11.82
N PRO A 100 -16.90 -5.34 12.96
CA PRO A 100 -17.98 -4.87 13.83
C PRO A 100 -17.67 -3.58 14.61
N ASP A 101 -16.39 -3.30 14.86
CA ASP A 101 -15.91 -2.13 15.60
C ASP A 101 -14.49 -1.74 15.13
N GLN A 102 -13.97 -0.62 15.64
CA GLN A 102 -12.65 -0.13 15.24
C GLN A 102 -11.49 -1.05 15.61
N LEU A 103 -11.51 -1.73 16.76
CA LEU A 103 -10.42 -2.62 17.17
C LEU A 103 -10.37 -3.86 16.27
N ALA A 104 -11.54 -4.44 15.97
CA ALA A 104 -11.68 -5.50 14.98
C ALA A 104 -11.27 -5.03 13.57
N ALA A 105 -11.49 -3.75 13.24
CA ALA A 105 -11.06 -3.17 11.97
C ALA A 105 -9.53 -3.03 11.88
N GLU A 106 -8.83 -2.69 12.96
CA GLU A 106 -7.35 -2.69 12.96
C GLU A 106 -6.78 -4.11 12.89
N ARG A 107 -7.38 -5.07 13.61
CA ARG A 107 -7.03 -6.50 13.49
C ARG A 107 -7.17 -6.98 12.04
N ALA A 108 -8.32 -6.75 11.43
CA ALA A 108 -8.59 -7.14 10.04
C ALA A 108 -7.66 -6.41 9.06
N GLY A 109 -7.35 -5.14 9.34
CA GLY A 109 -6.40 -4.35 8.57
C GLY A 109 -5.01 -5.01 8.51
N LEU A 110 -4.47 -5.39 9.67
CA LEU A 110 -3.18 -6.07 9.76
C LEU A 110 -3.20 -7.47 9.15
N LEU A 111 -4.25 -8.25 9.43
CA LEU A 111 -4.43 -9.60 8.88
C LEU A 111 -4.31 -9.59 7.35
N HIS A 112 -5.16 -8.82 6.69
CA HIS A 112 -5.17 -8.74 5.23
C HIS A 112 -3.93 -8.07 4.65
N PHE A 113 -3.28 -7.18 5.41
CA PHE A 113 -2.00 -6.62 4.98
C PHE A 113 -0.91 -7.70 4.93
N ILE A 114 -0.81 -8.54 5.96
CA ILE A 114 0.18 -9.63 6.00
C ILE A 114 -0.11 -10.66 4.90
N GLU A 115 -1.38 -11.02 4.70
CA GLU A 115 -1.80 -11.92 3.60
C GLU A 115 -1.35 -11.37 2.24
N PHE A 116 -1.66 -10.10 1.96
CA PHE A 116 -1.24 -9.44 0.73
C PHE A 116 0.29 -9.44 0.57
N VAL A 117 1.04 -9.08 1.61
CA VAL A 117 2.51 -9.01 1.56
C VAL A 117 3.14 -10.37 1.28
N ARG A 118 2.56 -11.47 1.76
CA ARG A 118 3.08 -12.82 1.49
C ARG A 118 3.05 -13.17 0.01
N ASP A 119 2.00 -12.71 -0.69
CA ASP A 119 1.83 -12.90 -2.13
C ASP A 119 2.60 -11.87 -2.97
N HIS A 120 2.98 -10.73 -2.36
CA HIS A 120 3.58 -9.57 -3.04
C HIS A 120 4.81 -9.02 -2.31
N LYS A 121 5.77 -9.89 -1.97
CA LYS A 121 6.95 -9.53 -1.15
C LYS A 121 7.82 -8.42 -1.77
N GLU A 122 7.78 -8.29 -3.09
CA GLU A 122 8.47 -7.24 -3.85
C GLU A 122 8.07 -5.82 -3.43
N ILE A 123 6.91 -5.64 -2.80
CA ILE A 123 6.44 -4.32 -2.35
C ILE A 123 7.42 -3.65 -1.39
N TYR A 124 8.04 -4.39 -0.48
CA TYR A 124 9.00 -3.79 0.46
C TYR A 124 10.22 -3.25 -0.27
N ARG A 125 10.80 -4.03 -1.20
CA ARG A 125 11.95 -3.57 -1.98
C ARG A 125 11.61 -2.34 -2.82
N ILE A 126 10.45 -2.33 -3.47
CA ILE A 126 10.04 -1.23 -4.34
C ILE A 126 9.77 0.04 -3.52
N ILE A 127 9.08 -0.08 -2.39
CA ILE A 127 8.82 1.07 -1.51
C ILE A 127 10.12 1.58 -0.91
N ASP A 128 11.02 0.71 -0.42
CA ASP A 128 12.31 1.13 0.14
C ASP A 128 13.18 1.85 -0.91
N GLU A 129 13.25 1.34 -2.14
CA GLU A 129 13.98 2.02 -3.22
C GLU A 129 13.34 3.35 -3.63
N ALA A 130 12.02 3.50 -3.47
CA ALA A 130 11.34 4.75 -3.76
C ALA A 130 11.81 5.90 -2.86
N GLU A 131 12.37 5.62 -1.66
CA GLU A 131 12.97 6.65 -0.81
C GLU A 131 14.04 7.46 -1.55
N PHE A 132 14.81 6.82 -2.44
CA PHE A 132 15.89 7.45 -3.20
C PHE A 132 15.48 7.83 -4.62
N VAL A 133 14.56 7.08 -5.24
CA VAL A 133 14.16 7.28 -6.64
C VAL A 133 13.03 8.30 -6.76
N ASP A 134 12.06 8.27 -5.85
CA ASP A 134 10.92 9.18 -5.80
C ASP A 134 10.48 9.47 -4.36
N PRO A 135 11.24 10.32 -3.64
CA PRO A 135 10.99 10.62 -2.23
C PRO A 135 9.58 11.15 -1.97
N GLU A 136 8.96 11.80 -2.97
CA GLU A 136 7.60 12.31 -2.86
C GLU A 136 6.59 11.16 -2.80
N SER A 137 6.63 10.22 -3.75
CA SER A 137 5.72 9.05 -3.72
C SER A 137 5.97 8.17 -2.51
N PHE A 138 7.23 8.02 -2.07
CA PHE A 138 7.56 7.33 -0.81
C PHE A 138 6.85 7.98 0.38
N ARG A 139 6.99 9.29 0.55
CA ARG A 139 6.33 10.03 1.63
C ARG A 139 4.80 9.93 1.54
N LEU A 140 4.24 10.09 0.34
CA LEU A 140 2.80 10.01 0.11
C LEU A 140 2.23 8.62 0.44
N HIS A 141 2.98 7.54 0.17
CA HIS A 141 2.58 6.18 0.55
C HIS A 141 2.29 6.06 2.06
N TYR A 142 3.20 6.55 2.90
CA TYR A 142 3.04 6.49 4.35
C TYR A 142 2.02 7.52 4.86
N VAL A 143 2.10 8.77 4.42
CA VAL A 143 1.19 9.84 4.89
C VAL A 143 -0.27 9.50 4.58
N SER A 144 -0.57 9.08 3.34
CA SER A 144 -1.95 8.73 2.98
C SER A 144 -2.47 7.52 3.77
N THR A 145 -1.59 6.62 4.21
CA THR A 145 -1.96 5.49 5.05
C THR A 145 -2.24 5.93 6.49
N ALA A 146 -1.36 6.76 7.06
CA ALA A 146 -1.54 7.34 8.39
C ALA A 146 -2.81 8.20 8.48
N GLU A 147 -3.09 9.05 7.47
CA GLU A 147 -4.31 9.87 7.39
C GLU A 147 -5.58 9.02 7.40
N ARG A 148 -5.61 7.91 6.63
CA ARG A 148 -6.74 6.98 6.61
C ARG A 148 -6.93 6.28 7.95
N ILE A 149 -5.86 5.89 8.63
CA ILE A 149 -5.91 5.29 9.98
C ILE A 149 -6.44 6.32 10.98
N GLN A 150 -5.89 7.54 10.97
CA GLN A 150 -6.32 8.64 11.84
C GLN A 150 -7.80 8.96 11.67
N ALA A 151 -8.29 9.06 10.42
CA ALA A 151 -9.70 9.33 10.15
C ALA A 151 -10.62 8.25 10.74
N ARG A 152 -10.26 6.97 10.61
CA ARG A 152 -11.03 5.86 11.19
C ARG A 152 -11.05 5.90 12.73
N ILE A 153 -9.89 6.11 13.34
CA ILE A 153 -9.76 6.17 14.80
C ILE A 153 -10.51 7.38 15.37
N GLN A 154 -10.44 8.54 14.72
CA GLN A 154 -11.18 9.73 15.14
C GLN A 154 -12.69 9.48 15.09
N ALA A 155 -13.18 8.90 14.00
CA ALA A 155 -14.60 8.54 13.88
C ALA A 155 -15.02 7.50 14.93
N ALA A 156 -14.12 6.57 15.30
CA ALA A 156 -14.38 5.59 16.35
C ALA A 156 -14.43 6.22 17.75
N ALA A 157 -13.58 7.22 18.03
CA ALA A 157 -13.62 7.97 19.29
C ALA A 157 -14.95 8.71 19.44
N GLU A 158 -15.45 9.32 18.35
CA GLU A 158 -16.77 9.97 18.33
C GLU A 158 -17.93 9.01 18.59
N ARG A 159 -17.76 7.70 18.30
CA ARG A 159 -18.72 6.63 18.61
C ARG A 159 -18.50 6.00 19.98
N GLY A 160 -17.46 6.38 20.72
CA GLY A 160 -17.08 5.78 22.00
C GLY A 160 -16.50 4.37 21.88
N GLU A 161 -16.06 3.95 20.69
CA GLU A 161 -15.45 2.63 20.46
C GLU A 161 -13.98 2.60 20.89
N VAL A 162 -13.32 3.76 20.94
CA VAL A 162 -11.96 3.93 21.43
C VAL A 162 -11.89 5.12 22.38
N ARG A 163 -10.85 5.17 23.22
CA ARG A 163 -10.65 6.26 24.19
C ARG A 163 -10.46 7.62 23.50
N ASP A 164 -10.81 8.69 24.19
CA ASP A 164 -10.50 10.06 23.77
C ASP A 164 -8.99 10.33 23.68
N GLY A 165 -8.63 11.43 23.00
CA GLY A 165 -7.23 11.87 22.88
C GLY A 165 -6.41 11.04 21.90
N MET A 166 -7.06 10.34 20.97
CA MET A 166 -6.40 9.77 19.79
C MET A 166 -5.82 10.89 18.93
N SER A 167 -4.60 10.70 18.45
CA SER A 167 -3.86 11.68 17.67
C SER A 167 -3.20 11.04 16.47
N GLU A 168 -2.68 11.86 15.56
CA GLU A 168 -1.86 11.41 14.44
C GLU A 168 -0.72 10.47 14.89
N VAL A 169 -0.08 10.75 16.04
CA VAL A 169 0.99 9.89 16.58
C VAL A 169 0.53 8.44 16.79
N HIS A 170 -0.72 8.24 17.23
CA HIS A 170 -1.28 6.90 17.40
C HIS A 170 -1.52 6.20 16.05
N ALA A 171 -1.94 6.96 15.03
CA ALA A 171 -2.10 6.44 13.68
C ALA A 171 -0.76 6.00 13.07
N TRP A 172 0.30 6.79 13.25
CA TRP A 172 1.67 6.41 12.84
C TRP A 172 2.19 5.20 13.62
N ALA A 173 1.88 5.07 14.91
CA ALA A 173 2.26 3.89 15.69
C ALA A 173 1.57 2.62 15.18
N ILE A 174 0.26 2.68 14.90
CA ILE A 174 -0.49 1.57 14.31
C ILE A 174 0.04 1.21 12.92
N MET A 175 0.27 2.21 12.06
CA MET A 175 0.88 1.99 10.76
C MET A 175 2.26 1.35 10.88
N GLY A 176 3.09 1.84 11.80
CA GLY A 176 4.42 1.30 12.06
C GLY A 176 4.39 -0.16 12.49
N MET A 177 3.46 -0.54 13.38
CA MET A 177 3.24 -1.95 13.71
C MET A 177 2.87 -2.75 12.47
N ASN A 178 1.94 -2.25 11.65
CA ASN A 178 1.54 -2.97 10.44
C ASN A 178 2.72 -3.18 9.49
N VAL A 179 3.49 -2.13 9.21
CA VAL A 179 4.67 -2.17 8.33
C VAL A 179 5.74 -3.14 8.87
N PHE A 180 6.09 -3.09 10.16
CA PHE A 180 7.15 -3.95 10.69
C PHE A 180 6.70 -5.39 10.92
N LEU A 181 5.44 -5.62 11.31
CA LEU A 181 4.90 -6.98 11.43
C LEU A 181 4.71 -7.62 10.06
N GLY A 182 4.30 -6.85 9.04
CA GLY A 182 4.28 -7.31 7.65
C GLY A 182 5.67 -7.67 7.13
N LEU A 183 6.70 -6.88 7.46
CA LEU A 183 8.08 -7.19 7.08
C LEU A 183 8.55 -8.49 7.74
N ARG A 184 8.39 -8.57 9.07
CA ARG A 184 8.87 -9.70 9.87
C ARG A 184 8.14 -11.01 9.58
N TYR A 185 6.81 -10.96 9.42
CA TYR A 185 5.96 -12.16 9.34
C TYR A 185 5.33 -12.40 7.95
N GLY A 186 5.46 -11.44 7.03
CA GLY A 186 5.06 -11.58 5.63
C GLY A 186 6.25 -11.81 4.70
N VAL A 187 7.40 -11.17 4.95
CA VAL A 187 8.57 -11.26 4.07
C VAL A 187 9.64 -12.20 4.61
N TRP A 188 10.14 -11.94 5.82
CA TRP A 188 11.33 -12.62 6.36
C TRP A 188 11.08 -14.06 6.83
N ASP A 189 9.93 -14.31 7.46
CA ASP A 189 9.59 -15.64 7.99
C ASP A 189 8.08 -15.76 8.17
N ASP A 190 7.48 -16.71 7.45
CA ASP A 190 6.03 -16.93 7.38
C ASP A 190 5.52 -18.07 8.28
N SER A 191 6.36 -18.57 9.20
CA SER A 191 6.04 -19.69 10.10
C SER A 191 4.90 -19.39 11.08
N ILE A 192 4.72 -18.13 11.46
CA ILE A 192 3.60 -17.68 12.30
C ILE A 192 2.45 -17.26 11.39
N THR A 193 1.25 -17.79 11.61
CA THR A 193 0.08 -17.46 10.79
C THR A 193 -0.34 -15.99 10.97
N PRO A 194 -0.85 -15.32 9.92
CA PRO A 194 -1.30 -13.93 9.98
C PRO A 194 -2.30 -13.65 11.12
N ASP A 195 -3.21 -14.59 11.42
CA ASP A 195 -4.16 -14.47 12.54
C ASP A 195 -3.47 -14.28 13.90
N ILE A 196 -2.46 -15.09 14.22
CA ILE A 196 -1.73 -15.00 15.49
C ILE A 196 -1.05 -13.64 15.62
N VAL A 197 -0.48 -13.12 14.53
CA VAL A 197 0.18 -11.80 14.51
C VAL A 197 -0.85 -10.69 14.70
N ALA A 198 -1.98 -10.77 13.98
CA ALA A 198 -3.06 -9.81 14.08
C ALA A 198 -3.73 -9.80 15.46
N ASP A 199 -3.93 -10.97 16.06
CA ASP A 199 -4.46 -11.14 17.42
C ASP A 199 -3.55 -10.50 18.47
N ALA A 200 -2.23 -10.72 18.36
CA ALA A 200 -1.26 -10.15 19.28
C ALA A 200 -1.20 -8.61 19.18
N ALA A 201 -1.25 -8.06 17.96
CA ALA A 201 -1.30 -6.62 17.77
C ALA A 201 -2.62 -6.00 18.27
N ALA A 202 -3.75 -6.69 18.06
CA ALA A 202 -5.05 -6.27 18.55
C ALA A 202 -5.12 -6.31 20.10
N ASP A 203 -4.53 -7.33 20.73
CA ASP A 203 -4.39 -7.40 22.19
C ASP A 203 -3.55 -6.23 22.72
N LEU A 204 -2.44 -5.90 22.07
CA LEU A 204 -1.62 -4.74 22.42
C LEU A 204 -2.41 -3.41 22.32
N LEU A 205 -3.22 -3.25 21.28
CA LEU A 205 -4.06 -2.05 21.12
C LEU A 205 -5.17 -1.97 22.17
N THR A 206 -5.71 -3.12 22.58
CA THR A 206 -6.83 -3.20 23.53
C THR A 206 -6.35 -3.06 24.97
N ASN A 207 -5.27 -3.76 25.33
CA ASN A 207 -4.84 -3.97 26.71
C ASN A 207 -3.49 -3.32 27.04
N GLY A 208 -2.73 -2.86 26.05
CA GLY A 208 -1.36 -2.38 26.26
C GLY A 208 -0.43 -3.50 26.75
N ILE A 209 0.71 -3.11 27.35
CA ILE A 209 1.70 -4.03 27.95
C ILE A 209 1.75 -3.95 29.47
N GLY A 210 0.91 -3.11 30.08
CA GLY A 210 0.82 -2.99 31.53
C GLY A 210 0.21 -4.25 32.15
N PRO A 211 0.43 -4.48 33.46
CA PRO A 211 -0.30 -5.52 34.16
C PRO A 211 -1.81 -5.28 34.06
N LYS A 212 -2.58 -6.36 33.87
CA LYS A 212 -4.05 -6.33 34.00
C LYS A 212 -4.35 -6.32 35.50
N ASP A 213 -5.06 -5.30 35.97
CA ASP A 213 -5.56 -5.22 37.36
C ASP A 213 -6.61 -6.32 37.65
#